data_AF-A0AAW2SLX8-F1
#
_entry.id   AF-A0AAW2SLX8-F1
#
_cell.length_a   1.000
_cell.length_b   1.000
_cell.length_c   1.000
_cell.angle_alpha   90.00
_cell.angle_beta   90.00
_cell.angle_gamma   90.00
#
_symmetry.space_group_name_H-M   'P 1'
#
loop_
_entity.id
_entity.type
_entity.pdbx_description
1 polymer ?
#
loop_
_entity_poly.entity_id
_entity_poly.type
_entity_poly.pdbx_seq_one_letter_code
_entity_poly.pdbx_strand_id
1 'polypeptide(L)'
;MFISWQQKTIEHTVTKYSHSQQSASVITRRQNGHRINTHVVKIANRECSCGKWNQFSIPCSHAQNVCGAYNISAASMVKDYYDLMAYNNTYSKHFESVQSEDYWDDPNFQLVHDPTIRISTCSGRNPTTRIHNEMD
;
A
#
# COMPACT_ATOMS: atom_id res chain seq x y z
N MET A 1 -8.71 0.19 10.80
CA MET A 1 -8.00 -0.06 9.52
C MET A 1 -7.98 -1.53 9.09
N PHE A 2 -8.03 -2.52 10.01
CA PHE A 2 -8.04 -3.95 9.65
C PHE A 2 -9.43 -4.60 9.47
N ILE A 3 -10.48 -4.04 10.09
CA ILE A 3 -11.82 -4.68 10.14
C ILE A 3 -12.50 -4.77 8.76
N SER A 4 -12.40 -3.74 7.93
CA SER A 4 -13.00 -3.74 6.57
C SER A 4 -12.30 -4.71 5.60
N TRP A 5 -11.04 -5.08 5.88
CA TRP A 5 -10.28 -6.04 5.08
C TRP A 5 -10.56 -7.47 5.53
N GLN A 6 -10.79 -7.67 6.84
CA GLN A 6 -11.23 -8.94 7.41
C GLN A 6 -12.60 -9.37 6.87
N GLN A 7 -13.55 -8.46 6.69
CA GLN A 7 -14.86 -8.81 6.11
C GLN A 7 -14.76 -9.36 4.68
N LYS A 8 -13.77 -8.89 3.90
CA LYS A 8 -13.52 -9.36 2.53
C LYS A 8 -12.86 -10.74 2.49
N THR A 9 -12.25 -11.22 3.58
CA THR A 9 -11.61 -12.54 3.59
C THR A 9 -12.61 -13.69 3.58
N ILE A 10 -13.85 -13.44 4.04
CA ILE A 10 -14.94 -14.43 4.14
C ILE A 10 -15.35 -14.93 2.74
N GLU A 11 -15.26 -14.08 1.72
CA GLU A 11 -15.59 -14.42 0.32
C GLU A 11 -14.43 -15.11 -0.43
N HIS A 12 -13.29 -15.33 0.22
CA HIS A 12 -12.08 -15.86 -0.41
C HIS A 12 -11.89 -17.33 -0.04
N THR A 13 -11.69 -18.19 -1.03
CA THR A 13 -11.47 -19.63 -0.80
C THR A 13 -10.04 -20.01 -1.15
N VAL A 14 -9.32 -20.59 -0.20
CA VAL A 14 -7.98 -21.15 -0.45
C VAL A 14 -8.15 -22.49 -1.14
N THR A 15 -7.52 -22.69 -2.31
CA THR A 15 -7.73 -23.86 -3.17
C THR A 15 -6.51 -24.74 -3.36
N LYS A 16 -5.30 -24.19 -3.27
CA LYS A 16 -4.05 -24.95 -3.32
C LYS A 16 -3.16 -24.52 -2.18
N TYR A 17 -2.53 -25.48 -1.52
CA TYR A 17 -1.75 -25.29 -0.30
C TYR A 17 -0.45 -26.08 -0.40
N SER A 18 0.70 -25.41 -0.30
CA SER A 18 2.01 -26.07 -0.28
C SER A 18 2.81 -25.62 0.94
N HIS A 19 2.84 -26.50 1.95
CA HIS A 19 3.52 -26.20 3.21
C HIS A 19 5.04 -26.04 3.05
N SER A 20 5.66 -26.80 2.14
CA SER A 20 7.09 -26.73 1.86
C SER A 20 7.50 -25.44 1.13
N GLN A 21 6.59 -24.87 0.32
CA GLN A 21 6.83 -23.65 -0.44
C GLN A 21 6.23 -22.40 0.23
N GLN A 22 5.55 -22.57 1.38
CA GLN A 22 4.78 -21.54 2.09
C GLN A 22 3.93 -20.68 1.13
N SER A 23 3.25 -21.34 0.19
CA SER A 23 2.47 -20.69 -0.85
C SER A 23 1.06 -21.27 -0.94
N ALA A 24 0.14 -20.43 -1.37
CA ALA A 24 -1.25 -20.83 -1.55
C ALA A 24 -1.91 -20.09 -2.72
N SER A 25 -2.86 -20.76 -3.37
CA SER A 25 -3.76 -20.15 -4.36
C SER A 25 -5.09 -19.80 -3.70
N VAL A 26 -5.52 -18.55 -3.85
CA VAL A 26 -6.75 -18.00 -3.30
C VAL A 26 -7.67 -17.63 -4.45
N ILE A 27 -8.91 -18.10 -4.39
CA ILE A 27 -9.95 -17.72 -5.32
C ILE A 27 -10.81 -16.62 -4.72
N THR A 28 -11.09 -15.59 -5.51
CA THR A 28 -11.97 -14.48 -5.12
C THR A 28 -13.07 -14.27 -6.15
N ARG A 29 -14.29 -14.08 -5.64
CA ARG A 29 -15.47 -13.76 -6.46
C ARG A 29 -15.73 -12.26 -6.37
N ARG A 30 -15.92 -11.58 -7.50
CA ARG A 30 -16.36 -10.18 -7.48
C ARG A 30 -17.86 -10.13 -7.17
N GLN A 31 -18.26 -9.21 -6.29
CA GLN A 31 -19.64 -9.05 -5.83
C GLN A 31 -20.65 -8.84 -6.97
N ASN A 32 -20.23 -8.28 -8.12
CA ASN A 32 -21.11 -7.97 -9.26
C ASN A 32 -20.71 -8.64 -10.59
N GLY A 33 -19.99 -9.77 -10.58
CA GLY A 33 -19.67 -10.46 -11.83
C GLY A 33 -19.27 -11.92 -11.66
N HIS A 34 -19.63 -12.75 -12.64
CA HIS A 34 -19.28 -14.18 -12.71
C HIS A 34 -17.77 -14.46 -12.88
N ARG A 35 -16.92 -13.43 -12.89
CA ARG A 35 -15.47 -13.58 -13.04
C ARG A 35 -14.84 -13.96 -11.71
N ILE A 36 -14.31 -15.18 -11.69
CA ILE A 36 -13.53 -15.75 -10.61
C ILE A 36 -12.07 -15.38 -10.86
N ASN A 37 -11.44 -14.67 -9.93
CA ASN A 37 -10.01 -14.37 -10.01
C ASN A 37 -9.23 -15.32 -9.11
N THR A 38 -8.08 -15.77 -9.59
CA THR A 38 -7.15 -16.57 -8.79
C THR A 38 -5.92 -15.75 -8.48
N HIS A 39 -5.57 -15.67 -7.19
CA HIS A 39 -4.39 -15.00 -6.70
C HIS A 39 -3.43 -15.99 -6.06
N VAL A 40 -2.13 -15.81 -6.26
CA VAL A 40 -1.09 -16.60 -5.61
C VAL A 40 -0.51 -15.77 -4.47
N VAL A 41 -0.45 -16.36 -3.29
CA VAL A 41 0.16 -15.77 -2.10
C VAL A 41 1.41 -16.58 -1.76
N LYS A 42 2.53 -15.90 -1.55
CA LYS A 42 3.79 -16.49 -1.07
C LYS A 42 4.10 -15.86 0.28
N ILE A 43 3.92 -16.61 1.37
CA ILE A 43 4.11 -16.09 2.74
C ILE A 43 5.58 -15.78 3.00
N ALA A 44 6.49 -16.68 2.62
CA ALA A 44 7.93 -16.49 2.83
C ALA A 44 8.45 -15.16 2.24
N ASN A 45 7.95 -14.82 1.04
CA ASN A 45 8.34 -13.59 0.35
C ASN A 45 7.50 -12.38 0.77
N ARG A 46 6.40 -12.59 1.52
CA ARG A 46 5.40 -11.57 1.85
C ARG A 46 4.78 -10.93 0.60
N GLU A 47 4.42 -11.77 -0.36
CA GLU A 47 3.91 -11.33 -1.67
C GLU A 47 2.53 -11.88 -1.97
N CYS A 48 1.77 -11.08 -2.71
CA CYS A 48 0.52 -11.53 -3.33
C CYS A 48 0.46 -11.06 -4.78
N SER A 49 0.01 -11.94 -5.69
CA SER A 49 -0.13 -11.61 -7.11
C SER A 49 -1.15 -10.51 -7.41
N CYS A 50 -1.94 -10.07 -6.43
CA CYS A 50 -2.76 -8.86 -6.55
C CYS A 50 -1.94 -7.55 -6.43
N GLY A 51 -0.65 -7.61 -6.09
CA GLY A 51 0.25 -6.47 -5.95
C GLY A 51 0.08 -5.65 -4.67
N LYS A 52 -1.10 -5.70 -4.02
CA LYS A 52 -1.40 -4.89 -2.83
C LYS A 52 -0.42 -5.12 -1.68
N TRP A 53 -0.02 -6.38 -1.42
CA TRP A 53 0.93 -6.66 -0.35
C TRP A 53 2.33 -6.09 -0.65
N ASN A 54 2.84 -6.25 -1.87
CA ASN A 54 4.12 -5.67 -2.27
C ASN A 54 4.10 -4.14 -2.20
N GLN A 55 3.00 -3.51 -2.64
CA GLN A 55 2.87 -2.05 -2.69
C GLN A 55 2.75 -1.41 -1.31
N PHE A 56 1.88 -1.94 -0.45
CA PHE A 56 1.58 -1.33 0.85
C PHE A 56 2.43 -1.94 1.97
N SER A 57 3.13 -3.05 1.73
CA SER A 57 3.79 -3.88 2.76
C SER A 57 2.91 -4.28 3.95
N ILE A 58 1.59 -4.21 3.74
CA ILE A 58 0.55 -4.66 4.67
C ILE A 58 -0.16 -5.83 3.99
N PRO A 59 -0.39 -6.97 4.68
CA PRO A 59 -1.09 -8.10 4.10
C PRO A 59 -2.48 -7.71 3.58
N CYS A 60 -2.73 -7.94 2.30
CA CYS A 60 -4.05 -7.79 1.69
C CYS A 60 -5.05 -8.86 2.18
N SER A 61 -6.33 -8.76 1.80
CA SER A 61 -7.35 -9.75 2.22
C SER A 61 -7.00 -11.19 1.82
N HIS A 62 -6.42 -11.40 0.64
CA HIS A 62 -5.94 -12.74 0.22
C HIS A 62 -4.85 -13.27 1.15
N ALA A 63 -3.89 -12.41 1.48
CA ALA A 63 -2.77 -12.73 2.34
C ALA A 63 -3.22 -13.03 3.77
N GLN A 64 -4.15 -12.23 4.30
CA GLN A 64 -4.73 -12.44 5.63
C GLN A 64 -5.42 -13.81 5.73
N ASN A 65 -6.20 -14.19 4.71
CA ASN A 65 -6.85 -15.50 4.66
C ASN A 65 -5.82 -16.64 4.64
N VAL A 66 -4.79 -16.52 3.80
CA VAL A 66 -3.71 -17.51 3.73
C VAL A 66 -2.92 -17.57 5.04
N CYS A 67 -2.57 -16.44 5.66
CA CYS A 67 -1.93 -16.42 6.98
C CYS A 67 -2.78 -17.18 8.02
N GLY A 68 -4.10 -16.97 8.03
CA GLY A 68 -5.02 -17.72 8.89
C GLY A 68 -4.95 -19.23 8.64
N ALA A 69 -4.92 -19.66 7.37
CA ALA A 69 -4.78 -21.07 7.00
C ALA A 69 -3.44 -21.69 7.46
N TYR A 70 -2.38 -20.89 7.60
CA TYR A 70 -1.08 -21.31 8.11
C TYR A 70 -0.92 -21.10 9.63
N ASN A 71 -1.97 -20.69 10.35
CA ASN A 71 -1.92 -20.28 11.76
C ASN A 71 -0.85 -19.21 12.06
N ILE A 72 -0.60 -18.33 11.10
CA ILE A 72 0.32 -17.19 11.21
C ILE A 72 -0.50 -15.94 11.48
N SER A 73 -0.08 -15.15 12.46
CA SER A 73 -0.67 -13.83 12.69
C SER A 73 -0.37 -12.91 11.50
N ALA A 74 -1.40 -12.43 10.80
CA ALA A 74 -1.22 -11.47 9.72
C ALA A 74 -0.57 -10.16 10.22
N ALA A 75 -0.74 -9.79 11.50
CA ALA A 75 -0.08 -8.61 12.07
C ALA A 75 1.46 -8.78 12.11
N SER A 76 1.96 -9.99 12.40
CA SER A 76 3.40 -10.29 12.36
C SER A 76 4.02 -10.20 10.97
N MET A 77 3.17 -10.16 9.94
CA MET A 77 3.56 -10.12 8.54
C MET A 77 3.68 -8.69 7.98
N VAL A 78 3.24 -7.68 8.73
CA VAL A 78 3.43 -6.25 8.43
C VAL A 78 4.92 -5.89 8.61
N LYS A 79 5.44 -4.99 7.78
CA LYS A 79 6.83 -4.51 7.93
C LYS A 79 6.98 -3.57 9.14
N ASP A 80 8.17 -3.60 9.72
CA ASP A 80 8.52 -2.94 10.99
C ASP A 80 8.35 -1.42 10.99
N TYR A 81 8.43 -0.77 9.83
CA TYR A 81 8.26 0.68 9.76
C TYR A 81 6.81 1.14 10.04
N TYR A 82 5.84 0.23 10.08
CA TYR A 82 4.48 0.50 10.57
C TYR A 82 4.33 0.30 12.08
N ASP A 83 5.39 -0.14 12.79
CA ASP A 83 5.36 -0.28 14.23
C ASP A 83 5.38 1.09 14.93
N LEU A 84 4.63 1.21 16.01
CA LEU A 84 4.56 2.43 16.83
C LEU A 84 5.91 2.77 17.43
N MET A 85 6.69 1.76 17.83
CA MET A 85 8.04 1.96 18.34
C MET A 85 8.96 2.57 17.26
N ALA A 86 8.90 2.04 16.04
CA ALA A 86 9.67 2.57 14.91
C ALA A 86 9.27 4.01 14.58
N TYR A 87 7.96 4.30 14.59
CA TYR A 87 7.45 5.66 14.41
C TYR A 87 7.97 6.60 15.50
N ASN A 88 7.79 6.26 16.77
CA ASN A 88 8.23 7.08 17.90
C ASN A 88 9.74 7.31 17.86
N ASN A 89 10.54 6.29 17.56
CA ASN A 89 11.98 6.42 17.46
C ASN A 89 12.39 7.37 16.32
N THR A 90 11.69 7.29 15.18
CA THR A 90 11.95 8.17 14.02
C THR A 90 11.72 9.65 14.36
N TYR A 91 10.66 9.95 15.13
CA TYR A 91 10.28 11.32 15.52
C TYR A 91 10.73 11.72 16.94
N SER A 92 11.52 10.88 17.61
CA SER A 92 12.00 11.16 18.98
C SER A 92 13.01 12.30 19.03
N LYS A 93 13.71 12.55 17.93
CA LYS A 93 14.70 13.62 17.83
C LYS A 93 14.02 14.95 17.62
N HIS A 94 14.63 15.99 18.16
CA HIS A 94 14.22 17.36 17.86
C HIS A 94 14.49 17.65 16.39
N PHE A 95 13.51 18.22 15.69
CA PHE A 95 13.74 18.82 14.39
C PHE A 95 14.20 20.24 14.65
N GLU A 96 15.42 20.55 14.22
CA GLU A 96 15.88 21.94 14.21
C GLU A 96 14.96 22.74 13.28
N SER A 97 14.59 23.95 13.70
CA SER A 97 13.85 24.85 12.84
C SER A 97 14.67 25.14 11.57
N VAL A 98 14.00 25.18 10.43
CA VAL A 98 14.61 25.69 9.20
C VAL A 98 15.07 27.12 9.48
N GLN A 99 16.32 27.43 9.16
CA GLN A 99 16.89 28.77 9.36
C GLN A 99 16.14 29.80 8.50
N SER A 100 16.28 31.09 8.82
CA SER A 100 15.75 32.17 7.96
C SER A 100 16.23 31.98 6.52
N GLU A 101 15.41 32.41 5.56
CA GLU A 101 15.73 32.37 4.13
C GLU A 101 17.07 33.06 3.83
N ASP A 102 17.45 34.06 4.64
CA ASP A 102 18.73 34.77 4.56
C ASP A 102 19.97 33.87 4.71
N TYR A 103 19.83 32.68 5.30
CA TYR A 103 20.90 31.71 5.50
C TYR A 103 20.93 30.61 4.44
N TRP A 104 20.01 30.62 3.48
CA TRP A 104 19.94 29.59 2.46
C TRP A 104 20.92 29.92 1.34
N ASP A 105 21.64 28.91 0.85
CA ASP A 105 22.49 29.09 -0.31
C ASP A 105 21.65 29.40 -1.55
N ASP A 106 22.17 30.27 -2.42
CA ASP A 106 21.55 30.51 -3.72
C ASP A 106 21.47 29.18 -4.49
N PRO A 107 20.28 28.80 -4.98
CA PRO A 107 20.14 27.54 -5.70
C PRO A 107 20.98 27.57 -6.97
N ASN A 108 21.93 26.64 -7.09
CA ASN A 108 22.71 26.44 -8.33
C ASN A 108 21.92 25.67 -9.41
N PHE A 109 20.60 25.76 -9.37
CA PHE A 109 19.70 25.17 -10.35
C PHE A 109 18.59 26.16 -10.68
N GLN A 110 18.15 26.13 -11.92
CA GLN A 110 16.98 26.88 -12.33
C GLN A 110 15.74 26.00 -12.13
N LEU A 111 14.76 26.52 -11.38
CA LEU A 111 13.42 25.94 -11.37
C LEU A 111 12.79 26.16 -12.75
N VAL A 112 12.79 25.11 -13.56
CA VAL A 112 12.12 25.09 -14.86
C VAL A 112 10.78 24.39 -14.67
N HIS A 113 9.69 25.09 -14.97
CA HIS A 113 8.39 24.44 -15.05
C HIS A 113 8.38 23.51 -16.27
N ASP A 114 7.76 22.34 -16.14
CA ASP A 114 7.57 21.46 -17.30
C ASP A 114 6.73 22.19 -18.35
N PRO A 115 7.27 22.44 -19.56
CA PRO A 115 6.56 23.19 -20.61
C PRO A 115 5.33 22.46 -21.13
N THR A 116 5.19 21.16 -20.84
CA THR A 116 4.01 20.35 -21.20
C THR A 116 2.88 20.46 -20.18
N ILE A 117 3.15 20.96 -18.96
CA ILE A 117 2.12 21.31 -17.99
C ILE A 117 1.44 22.58 -18.49
N ARG A 118 0.23 22.40 -19.04
CA ARG A 118 -0.63 23.50 -19.49
C ARG A 118 -0.83 24.49 -18.32
N ILE A 119 -0.22 25.66 -18.42
CA ILE A 119 -0.64 26.83 -17.64
C ILE A 119 -2.09 27.09 -18.07
N SER A 120 -3.04 27.05 -17.15
CA SER A 120 -4.42 27.40 -17.47
C SER A 120 -4.44 28.76 -18.17
N THR A 121 -5.07 28.83 -19.34
CA THR A 121 -5.34 30.10 -20.02
C THR A 121 -6.38 30.94 -19.27
N CYS A 122 -7.03 30.35 -18.25
CA CYS A 122 -7.96 31.02 -17.36
C CYS A 122 -7.30 31.31 -16.01
N SER A 123 -7.58 32.48 -15.45
CA SER A 123 -7.19 32.84 -14.08
C SER A 123 -7.73 31.80 -13.09
N GLY A 124 -6.86 31.31 -12.21
CA GLY A 124 -7.20 30.35 -11.16
C GLY A 124 -6.42 29.04 -11.23
N ARG A 125 -6.68 28.16 -10.26
CA ARG A 125 -6.08 26.83 -10.18
C ARG A 125 -6.62 25.98 -11.32
N ASN A 126 -5.74 25.35 -12.10
CA ASN A 126 -6.10 24.30 -13.05
C ASN A 126 -7.07 23.31 -12.36
N PRO A 127 -8.23 22.99 -12.95
CA PRO A 127 -9.13 21.99 -12.39
C PRO A 127 -8.35 20.69 -12.24
N THR A 128 -8.12 20.26 -11.01
CA THR A 128 -7.55 18.94 -10.77
C THR A 128 -8.63 17.94 -11.13
N THR A 129 -8.46 17.19 -12.21
CA THR A 129 -9.24 15.97 -12.41
C THR A 129 -8.79 14.99 -11.33
N ARG A 130 -9.58 14.88 -10.26
CA ARG A 130 -9.34 13.88 -9.22
C ARG A 130 -9.37 12.52 -9.90
N ILE A 131 -8.23 11.82 -9.89
CA ILE A 131 -8.20 10.42 -10.29
C ILE A 131 -8.90 9.65 -9.17
N HIS A 132 -10.07 9.09 -9.47
CA HIS A 132 -10.83 8.32 -8.50
C HIS A 132 -10.06 7.05 -8.18
N ASN A 133 -9.61 6.91 -6.93
CA ASN A 133 -9.02 5.67 -6.45
C ASN A 133 -10.12 4.77 -5.86
N GLU A 134 -9.86 3.47 -5.73
CA GLU A 134 -10.77 2.45 -5.17
C GLU A 134 -11.10 2.67 -3.67
N MET A 135 -10.71 3.81 -3.10
CA MET A 135 -10.79 4.17 -1.68
C MET A 135 -11.72 5.36 -1.41
N ASP A 136 -12.27 5.98 -2.46
CA ASP A 136 -13.26 7.06 -2.39
C ASP A 136 -14.70 6.54 -2.43
#